data_AF-A0A6B9RJT0-F1
#
_entry.id   AF-A0A6B9RJT0-F1
#
_cell.length_a   1.000
_cell.length_b   1.000
_cell.length_c   1.000
_cell.angle_alpha   90.00
_cell.angle_beta   90.00
_cell.angle_gamma   90.00
#
_symmetry.space_group_name_H-M   'P 1'
#
loop_
_entity.id
_entity.type
_entity.pdbx_description
1 polymer ?
#
loop_
_entity_poly.entity_id
_entity_poly.type
_entity_poly.pdbx_seq_one_letter_code
_entity_poly.pdbx_strand_id
1 'polypeptide(L)'
;MNKILKSELLKLKGSLTLNLILILSIIQLFTIPLYLQFTNNSVVIENIIFLPMLGYCILASIFSIFLHEQEDKANFFQNIKSEKNSGIIWGIKLISTDLLMVLLGVPVWIVVGVEFNRLSYFAYVGVITWLLLVLLNHFHMLLSLIMGKGGNLVISFIECLFIIFATNKVFLNIFWLPIVLPVNLILEIGKNEIFMILVYLIGFIILSYFCNLAVINKVKIQKNM
;
A
#
# COMPACT_ATOMS: atom_id res chain seq x y z
N MET A 1 12.52 -22.09 5.31
CA MET A 1 11.87 -21.08 4.46
C MET A 1 10.55 -21.55 3.85
N ASN A 2 10.52 -22.63 3.04
CA ASN A 2 9.30 -23.09 2.33
C ASN A 2 8.09 -23.36 3.24
N LYS A 3 8.29 -23.99 4.41
CA LYS A 3 7.21 -24.23 5.39
C LYS A 3 6.59 -22.94 5.97
N ILE A 4 7.41 -21.90 6.17
CA ILE A 4 6.96 -20.60 6.70
C ILE A 4 6.15 -19.86 5.64
N LEU A 5 6.67 -19.81 4.41
CA LEU A 5 5.96 -19.21 3.27
C LEU A 5 4.60 -19.90 3.04
N LYS A 6 4.57 -21.24 3.06
CA LYS A 6 3.33 -22.01 2.94
C LYS A 6 2.35 -21.69 4.06
N SER A 7 2.83 -21.52 5.30
CA SER A 7 1.99 -21.14 6.44
C SER A 7 1.36 -19.76 6.24
N GLU A 8 2.15 -18.75 5.84
CA GLU A 8 1.63 -17.39 5.63
C GLU A 8 0.63 -17.33 4.46
N LEU A 9 0.90 -18.04 3.36
CA LEU A 9 -0.05 -18.15 2.25
C LEU A 9 -1.36 -18.83 2.66
N LEU A 10 -1.30 -19.85 3.54
CA LEU A 10 -2.49 -20.50 4.09
C LEU A 10 -3.27 -19.58 5.03
N LYS A 11 -2.59 -18.77 5.84
CA LYS A 11 -3.25 -17.75 6.67
C LYS A 11 -3.96 -16.71 5.80
N LEU A 12 -3.31 -16.25 4.72
CA LEU A 12 -3.89 -15.30 3.78
C LEU A 12 -5.11 -15.86 3.05
N LYS A 13 -5.13 -17.16 2.74
CA LYS A 13 -6.26 -17.84 2.11
C LYS A 13 -7.50 -17.76 3.00
N GLY A 14 -8.52 -17.05 2.53
CA GLY A 14 -9.76 -16.83 3.29
C GLY A 14 -9.67 -15.76 4.37
N SER A 15 -8.57 -15.00 4.42
CA SER A 15 -8.46 -13.82 5.29
C SER A 15 -9.38 -12.69 4.82
N LEU A 16 -9.84 -11.86 5.77
CA LEU A 16 -10.61 -10.65 5.47
C LEU A 16 -9.84 -9.70 4.56
N THR A 17 -8.52 -9.57 4.75
CA THR A 17 -7.64 -8.76 3.91
C THR A 17 -7.67 -9.21 2.45
N LEU A 18 -7.48 -10.50 2.17
CA LEU A 18 -7.53 -11.03 0.81
C LEU A 18 -8.90 -10.83 0.18
N ASN A 19 -9.98 -11.13 0.92
CA ASN A 19 -11.35 -10.98 0.41
C ASN A 19 -11.65 -9.52 0.04
N LEU A 20 -11.23 -8.56 0.87
CA LEU A 20 -11.40 -7.14 0.58
C LEU A 20 -10.58 -6.69 -0.63
N ILE A 21 -9.32 -7.11 -0.75
CA ILE A 21 -8.49 -6.81 -1.92
C ILE A 21 -9.18 -7.29 -3.20
N LEU A 22 -9.69 -8.53 -3.21
CA LEU A 22 -10.36 -9.10 -4.37
C LEU A 22 -11.67 -8.35 -4.71
N ILE A 23 -12.54 -8.13 -3.73
CA ILE A 23 -13.81 -7.42 -3.96
C ILE A 23 -13.55 -6.00 -4.46
N LEU A 24 -12.62 -5.27 -3.85
CA LEU A 24 -12.29 -3.91 -4.27
C LEU A 24 -11.63 -3.88 -5.64
N SER A 25 -10.75 -4.82 -5.98
CA SER A 25 -10.16 -4.91 -7.31
C SER A 25 -11.24 -5.10 -8.38
N ILE A 26 -12.23 -5.95 -8.13
CA ILE A 26 -13.35 -6.18 -9.06
C ILE A 26 -14.17 -4.90 -9.18
N ILE A 27 -14.56 -4.29 -8.05
CA ILE A 27 -15.35 -3.05 -8.05
C ILE A 27 -14.63 -1.96 -8.84
N GLN A 28 -13.34 -1.74 -8.62
CA GLN A 28 -12.59 -0.71 -9.34
C GLN A 28 -12.47 -1.01 -10.83
N LEU A 29 -12.22 -2.27 -11.19
CA LEU A 29 -12.10 -2.72 -12.59
C LEU A 29 -13.38 -2.52 -13.39
N PHE A 30 -14.54 -2.62 -12.74
CA PHE A 30 -15.81 -2.29 -13.38
C PHE A 30 -16.09 -0.79 -13.34
N THR A 31 -16.00 -0.16 -12.17
CA THR A 31 -16.52 1.20 -11.97
C THR A 31 -15.68 2.28 -12.62
N ILE A 32 -14.35 2.20 -12.56
CA ILE A 32 -13.48 3.26 -13.09
C ILE A 32 -13.56 3.32 -14.62
N PRO A 33 -13.34 2.23 -15.38
CA PRO A 33 -13.44 2.27 -16.84
C PRO A 33 -14.85 2.69 -17.30
N LEU A 34 -15.90 2.11 -16.71
CA LEU A 34 -17.28 2.49 -17.05
C LEU A 34 -17.54 3.98 -16.80
N TYR A 35 -17.12 4.52 -15.66
CA TYR A 35 -17.26 5.95 -15.39
C TYR A 35 -16.53 6.81 -16.44
N LEU A 36 -15.33 6.38 -16.87
CA LEU A 36 -14.54 7.10 -17.86
C LEU A 36 -15.12 7.03 -19.27
N GLN A 37 -15.83 5.97 -19.65
CA GLN A 37 -16.57 5.93 -20.93
C GLN A 37 -17.65 7.01 -21.03
N PHE A 38 -18.26 7.39 -19.90
CA PHE A 38 -19.34 8.37 -19.87
C PHE A 38 -18.86 9.80 -19.64
N THR A 39 -17.55 10.04 -19.50
CA THR A 39 -16.97 11.39 -19.40
C THR A 39 -16.14 11.75 -20.62
N ASN A 40 -16.46 12.86 -21.26
CA ASN A 40 -15.69 13.40 -22.38
C ASN A 40 -14.64 14.43 -21.93
N ASN A 41 -14.43 14.62 -20.62
CA ASN A 41 -13.55 15.65 -20.08
C ASN A 41 -12.16 15.07 -19.78
N SER A 42 -11.14 15.53 -20.53
CA SER A 42 -9.74 15.13 -20.33
C SER A 42 -9.20 15.42 -18.92
N VAL A 43 -9.65 16.52 -18.30
CA VAL A 43 -9.26 16.87 -16.93
C VAL A 43 -9.80 15.85 -15.93
N VAL A 44 -11.00 15.32 -16.16
CA VAL A 44 -11.59 14.28 -15.31
C VAL A 44 -10.81 12.97 -15.46
N ILE A 45 -10.41 12.62 -16.69
CA ILE A 45 -9.62 11.41 -16.98
C ILE A 45 -8.27 11.42 -16.25
N GLU A 46 -7.63 12.59 -16.12
CA GLU A 46 -6.34 12.70 -15.41
C GLU A 46 -6.53 12.76 -13.89
N ASN A 47 -7.55 13.47 -13.40
CA ASN A 47 -7.76 13.64 -11.96
C ASN A 47 -8.36 12.40 -11.27
N ILE A 48 -9.07 11.54 -12.00
CA ILE A 48 -9.67 10.33 -11.45
C ILE A 48 -8.64 9.40 -10.79
N ILE A 49 -7.36 9.49 -11.22
CA ILE A 49 -6.24 8.71 -10.69
C ILE A 49 -6.09 8.91 -9.18
N PHE A 50 -6.30 10.13 -8.71
CA PHE A 50 -6.07 10.49 -7.32
C PHE A 50 -7.21 10.05 -6.40
N LEU A 51 -8.41 9.78 -6.93
CA LEU A 51 -9.55 9.37 -6.12
C LEU A 51 -9.32 8.01 -5.43
N PRO A 52 -8.91 6.93 -6.13
CA PRO A 52 -8.49 5.69 -5.49
C PRO A 52 -7.33 5.87 -4.52
N MET A 53 -6.38 6.77 -4.80
CA MET A 53 -5.23 7.00 -3.91
C MET A 53 -5.65 7.49 -2.52
N LEU A 54 -6.71 8.31 -2.43
CA LEU A 54 -7.30 8.70 -1.14
C LEU A 54 -7.90 7.50 -0.41
N GLY A 55 -8.61 6.63 -1.13
CA GLY A 55 -9.16 5.40 -0.58
C GLY A 55 -8.05 4.46 -0.07
N TYR A 56 -6.90 4.43 -0.74
CA TYR A 56 -5.77 3.56 -0.38
C TYR A 56 -5.15 3.89 0.96
N CYS A 57 -5.07 5.16 1.38
CA CYS A 57 -4.63 5.53 2.72
C CYS A 57 -5.46 4.80 3.79
N ILE A 58 -6.79 4.92 3.69
CA ILE A 58 -7.72 4.29 4.65
C ILE A 58 -7.63 2.77 4.55
N LEU A 59 -7.64 2.21 3.34
CA LEU A 59 -7.60 0.76 3.11
C LEU A 59 -6.33 0.13 3.68
N ALA A 60 -5.17 0.75 3.50
CA ALA A 60 -3.91 0.23 4.04
C ALA A 60 -3.92 0.18 5.57
N SER A 61 -4.49 1.20 6.24
CA SER A 61 -4.67 1.17 7.69
C SER A 61 -5.59 0.01 8.12
N ILE A 62 -6.71 -0.22 7.42
CA ILE A 62 -7.62 -1.35 7.70
C ILE A 62 -6.92 -2.70 7.47
N PHE A 63 -6.19 -2.85 6.36
CA PHE A 63 -5.44 -4.07 6.06
C PHE A 63 -4.41 -4.36 7.14
N SER A 64 -3.66 -3.35 7.59
CA SER A 64 -2.68 -3.54 8.67
C SER A 64 -3.31 -4.00 9.98
N ILE A 65 -4.48 -3.46 10.34
CA ILE A 65 -5.23 -3.88 11.53
C ILE A 65 -5.65 -5.35 11.41
N PHE A 66 -6.21 -5.76 10.27
CA PHE A 66 -6.63 -7.15 10.07
C PHE A 66 -5.45 -8.13 10.04
N LEU A 67 -4.33 -7.75 9.42
CA LEU A 67 -3.13 -8.57 9.36
C LEU A 67 -2.48 -8.74 10.74
N HIS A 68 -2.54 -7.70 11.58
CA HIS A 68 -2.09 -7.76 12.97
C HIS A 68 -3.01 -8.66 13.81
N GLU A 69 -4.33 -8.45 13.77
CA GLU A 69 -5.30 -9.28 14.50
C GLU A 69 -5.24 -10.75 14.10
N GLN A 70 -5.03 -11.01 12.81
CA GLN A 70 -4.82 -12.37 12.31
C GLN A 70 -3.58 -13.02 12.95
N GLU A 71 -2.50 -12.26 13.14
CA GLU A 71 -1.28 -12.75 13.76
C GLU A 71 -1.45 -12.98 15.27
N ASP A 72 -2.14 -12.08 15.96
CA ASP A 72 -2.48 -12.26 17.38
C ASP A 72 -3.30 -13.53 17.61
N LYS A 73 -4.32 -13.76 16.75
CA LYS A 73 -5.14 -14.98 16.79
C LYS A 73 -4.30 -16.23 16.49
N ALA A 74 -3.44 -16.17 15.46
CA ALA A 74 -2.60 -17.31 15.12
C ALA A 74 -1.66 -17.69 16.27
N ASN A 75 -1.03 -16.70 16.92
CA ASN A 75 -0.13 -16.93 18.06
C ASN A 75 -0.86 -17.42 19.31
N PHE A 76 -2.16 -17.12 19.48
CA PHE A 76 -2.95 -17.64 20.59
C PHE A 76 -3.26 -19.14 20.46
N PHE A 77 -3.63 -19.60 19.27
CA PHE A 77 -4.02 -21.01 19.04
C PHE A 77 -2.84 -21.92 18.73
N GLN A 78 -1.80 -21.36 18.14
CA GLN A 78 -0.59 -22.06 17.84
C GLN A 78 0.41 -21.74 18.94
N ASN A 79 0.53 -22.62 19.95
CA ASN A 79 1.63 -22.61 20.91
C ASN A 79 2.98 -22.99 20.23
N ILE A 80 3.19 -22.49 19.01
CA ILE A 80 4.38 -22.68 18.23
C ILE A 80 5.44 -21.84 18.89
N LYS A 81 6.59 -22.45 19.14
CA LYS A 81 7.90 -21.83 19.34
C LYS A 81 8.29 -20.91 18.15
N SER A 82 7.41 -20.01 17.71
CA SER A 82 7.62 -19.10 16.58
C SER A 82 8.54 -17.94 16.98
N GLU A 83 8.85 -17.83 18.28
CA GLU A 83 9.72 -16.81 18.86
C GLU A 83 11.01 -16.62 18.06
N LYS A 84 11.65 -17.68 17.56
CA LYS A 84 12.92 -17.55 16.82
C LYS A 84 12.79 -16.89 15.43
N ASN A 85 11.61 -16.91 14.81
CA ASN A 85 11.41 -16.52 13.40
C ASN A 85 10.37 -15.41 13.20
N SER A 86 9.97 -14.69 14.25
CA SER A 86 8.93 -13.65 14.17
C SER A 86 9.22 -12.58 13.11
N GLY A 87 10.44 -12.07 13.04
CA GLY A 87 10.85 -11.11 12.01
C GLY A 87 10.75 -11.66 10.59
N ILE A 88 11.09 -12.95 10.38
CA ILE A 88 10.96 -13.60 9.07
C ILE A 88 9.48 -13.76 8.69
N ILE A 89 8.64 -14.16 9.64
CA ILE A 89 7.19 -14.28 9.44
C ILE A 89 6.60 -12.90 9.06
N TRP A 90 6.95 -11.87 9.83
CA TRP A 90 6.49 -10.50 9.58
C TRP A 90 6.94 -9.96 8.22
N GLY A 91 8.21 -10.18 7.85
CA GLY A 91 8.75 -9.79 6.55
C GLY A 91 8.05 -10.49 5.38
N ILE A 92 7.80 -11.81 5.49
CA ILE A 92 7.03 -12.55 4.48
C ILE A 92 5.61 -12.01 4.38
N LYS A 93 4.97 -11.65 5.50
CA LYS A 93 3.63 -11.06 5.51
C LYS A 93 3.58 -9.72 4.78
N LEU A 94 4.54 -8.84 5.00
CA LEU A 94 4.66 -7.58 4.26
C LEU A 94 4.75 -7.84 2.75
N ILE A 95 5.75 -8.62 2.32
CA ILE A 95 6.02 -8.88 0.89
C ILE A 95 4.84 -9.59 0.21
N SER A 96 4.23 -10.57 0.86
CA SER A 96 3.06 -11.27 0.30
C SER A 96 1.86 -10.34 0.15
N THR A 97 1.67 -9.40 1.08
CA THR A 97 0.60 -8.40 0.98
C THR A 97 0.91 -7.40 -0.14
N ASP A 98 2.16 -6.95 -0.29
CA ASP A 98 2.57 -6.03 -1.36
C ASP A 98 2.27 -6.61 -2.75
N LEU A 99 2.56 -7.89 -2.95
CA LEU A 99 2.27 -8.60 -4.20
C LEU A 99 0.77 -8.71 -4.46
N LEU A 100 -0.05 -8.94 -3.43
CA LEU A 100 -1.51 -9.01 -3.57
C LEU A 100 -2.10 -7.63 -3.91
N MET A 101 -1.55 -6.55 -3.36
CA MET A 101 -2.04 -5.19 -3.61
C MET A 101 -1.81 -4.71 -5.06
N VAL A 102 -0.98 -5.41 -5.85
CA VAL A 102 -0.89 -5.18 -7.32
C VAL A 102 -2.28 -5.20 -7.96
N LEU A 103 -3.18 -6.08 -7.48
CA LEU A 103 -4.52 -6.26 -8.01
C LEU A 103 -5.41 -5.02 -7.89
N LEU A 104 -5.14 -4.13 -6.93
CA LEU A 104 -5.93 -2.91 -6.74
C LEU A 104 -5.58 -1.83 -7.78
N GLY A 105 -4.30 -1.65 -8.09
CA GLY A 105 -3.85 -0.57 -8.97
C GLY A 105 -3.69 -1.01 -10.42
N VAL A 106 -2.76 -1.94 -10.67
CA VAL A 106 -2.20 -2.18 -12.01
C VAL A 106 -3.25 -2.64 -13.03
N PRO A 107 -4.11 -3.65 -12.75
CA PRO A 107 -5.09 -4.11 -13.74
C PRO A 107 -6.06 -3.02 -14.19
N VAL A 108 -6.52 -2.18 -13.26
CA VAL A 108 -7.48 -1.11 -13.56
C VAL A 108 -6.90 -0.12 -14.56
N TRP A 109 -5.66 0.29 -14.34
CA TRP A 109 -5.02 1.29 -15.18
C TRP A 109 -4.54 0.71 -16.51
N ILE A 110 -4.23 -0.59 -16.58
CA ILE A 110 -4.00 -1.25 -17.87
C ILE A 110 -5.26 -1.19 -18.73
N VAL A 111 -6.43 -1.52 -18.17
CA VAL A 111 -7.70 -1.49 -18.91
C VAL A 111 -8.01 -0.08 -19.41
N VAL A 112 -7.91 0.93 -18.53
CA VAL A 112 -8.08 2.34 -18.92
C VAL A 112 -7.06 2.74 -19.99
N GLY A 113 -5.81 2.28 -19.89
CA GLY A 113 -4.76 2.58 -20.85
C GLY A 113 -5.03 2.04 -22.26
N VAL A 114 -5.62 0.84 -22.35
CA VAL A 114 -6.06 0.25 -23.61
C VAL A 114 -7.23 1.03 -24.19
N GLU A 115 -8.22 1.36 -23.37
CA GLU A 115 -9.43 2.06 -23.78
C GLU A 115 -9.16 3.47 -24.35
N PHE A 116 -8.23 4.20 -23.74
CA PHE A 116 -7.88 5.56 -24.16
C PHE A 116 -6.63 5.64 -25.06
N ASN A 117 -6.12 4.50 -25.55
CA ASN A 117 -4.91 4.42 -26.38
C ASN A 117 -3.67 5.13 -25.75
N ARG A 118 -3.56 5.11 -24.42
CA ARG A 118 -2.46 5.71 -23.64
C ARG A 118 -1.82 4.69 -22.70
N LEU A 119 -1.61 3.46 -23.19
CA LEU A 119 -1.18 2.31 -22.39
C LEU A 119 0.09 2.58 -21.57
N SER A 120 1.12 3.20 -22.17
CA SER A 120 2.38 3.49 -21.46
C SER A 120 2.19 4.40 -20.25
N TYR A 121 1.40 5.47 -20.42
CA TYR A 121 1.09 6.41 -19.35
C TYR A 121 0.29 5.76 -18.23
N PHE A 122 -0.79 5.05 -18.54
CA PHE A 122 -1.61 4.44 -17.50
C PHE A 122 -0.96 3.20 -16.87
N ALA A 123 -0.14 2.44 -17.60
CA ALA A 123 0.69 1.40 -16.99
C ALA A 123 1.68 2.00 -15.97
N TYR A 124 2.30 3.14 -16.30
CA TYR A 124 3.12 3.89 -15.34
C TYR A 124 2.32 4.30 -14.11
N VAL A 125 1.13 4.89 -14.27
CA VAL A 125 0.22 5.22 -13.16
C VAL A 125 -0.10 3.99 -12.32
N GLY A 126 -0.35 2.84 -12.95
CA GLY A 126 -0.57 1.57 -12.26
C GLY A 126 0.60 1.16 -11.37
N VAL A 127 1.83 1.30 -11.85
CA VAL A 127 3.04 1.00 -11.06
C VAL A 127 3.20 2.00 -9.91
N ILE A 128 2.99 3.30 -10.15
CA ILE A 128 3.14 4.32 -9.11
C ILE A 128 2.07 4.18 -8.01
N THR A 129 0.82 3.88 -8.38
CA THR A 129 -0.25 3.62 -7.42
C THR A 129 -0.02 2.32 -6.63
N TRP A 130 0.59 1.31 -7.25
CA TRP A 130 1.05 0.12 -6.52
C TRP A 130 2.18 0.44 -5.53
N LEU A 131 3.18 1.24 -5.92
CA LEU A 131 4.25 1.66 -5.01
C LEU A 131 3.73 2.49 -3.83
N LEU A 132 2.70 3.33 -4.05
CA LEU A 132 1.98 4.00 -2.96
C LEU A 132 1.39 2.98 -1.98
N LEU A 133 0.69 1.96 -2.48
CA LEU A 133 0.11 0.91 -1.65
C LEU A 133 1.16 0.13 -0.84
N VAL A 134 2.32 -0.18 -1.44
CA VAL A 134 3.45 -0.81 -0.73
C VAL A 134 3.99 0.10 0.39
N LEU A 135 4.20 1.39 0.10
CA LEU A 135 4.64 2.37 1.10
C LEU A 135 3.66 2.43 2.27
N LEU A 136 2.37 2.57 1.97
CA LEU A 136 1.30 2.64 2.97
C LEU A 136 1.20 1.34 3.78
N ASN A 137 1.31 0.18 3.13
CA ASN A 137 1.29 -1.13 3.80
C ASN A 137 2.43 -1.21 4.83
N HIS A 138 3.66 -0.90 4.42
CA HIS A 138 4.81 -0.92 5.32
C HIS A 138 4.64 0.06 6.48
N PHE A 139 4.17 1.28 6.18
CA PHE A 139 4.02 2.33 7.18
C PHE A 139 2.92 1.99 8.20
N HIS A 140 1.73 1.58 7.76
CA HIS A 140 0.63 1.24 8.66
C HIS A 140 0.84 -0.07 9.43
N MET A 141 1.58 -1.02 8.87
CA MET A 141 2.03 -2.20 9.61
C MET A 141 3.00 -1.82 10.73
N LEU A 142 3.91 -0.86 10.49
CA LEU A 142 4.77 -0.31 11.53
C LEU A 142 3.95 0.42 12.60
N LEU A 143 3.02 1.29 12.18
CA LEU A 143 2.15 2.03 13.10
C LEU A 143 1.32 1.10 13.97
N SER A 144 0.81 -0.01 13.42
CA SER A 144 0.07 -1.01 14.20
C SER A 144 0.91 -1.67 15.30
N LEU A 145 2.24 -1.70 15.17
CA LEU A 145 3.14 -2.23 16.20
C LEU A 145 3.45 -1.22 17.31
N ILE A 146 3.42 0.07 17.01
CA ILE A 146 3.83 1.14 17.95
C ILE A 146 2.67 1.99 18.48
N MET A 147 1.50 1.89 17.85
CA MET A 147 0.32 2.70 18.13
C MET A 147 -0.95 1.87 18.01
N GLY A 148 -2.01 2.26 18.72
CA GLY A 148 -3.30 1.57 18.65
C GLY A 148 -4.04 1.77 17.32
N LYS A 149 -5.05 0.92 17.08
CA LYS A 149 -5.90 0.91 15.87
C LYS A 149 -6.50 2.28 15.52
N GLY A 150 -6.99 3.01 16.54
CA GLY A 150 -7.59 4.33 16.36
C GLY A 150 -6.58 5.37 15.86
N GLY A 151 -5.38 5.38 16.42
CA GLY A 151 -4.31 6.28 15.94
C GLY A 151 -3.92 5.96 14.50
N ASN A 152 -3.85 4.67 14.15
CA ASN A 152 -3.49 4.24 12.80
C ASN A 152 -4.49 4.76 11.75
N LEU A 153 -5.79 4.73 12.08
CA LEU A 153 -6.85 5.32 11.26
C LEU A 153 -6.78 6.85 11.20
N VAL A 154 -6.49 7.53 12.31
CA VAL A 154 -6.35 9.00 12.30
C VAL A 154 -5.22 9.43 11.36
N ILE A 155 -4.08 8.72 11.37
CA ILE A 155 -2.98 9.01 10.46
C ILE A 155 -3.39 8.82 9.00
N SER A 156 -4.15 7.78 8.65
CA SER A 156 -4.60 7.59 7.27
C SER A 156 -5.52 8.72 6.77
N PHE A 157 -6.33 9.32 7.65
CA PHE A 157 -7.08 10.54 7.28
C PHE A 157 -6.17 11.75 7.03
N ILE A 158 -5.09 11.90 7.79
CA ILE A 158 -4.11 12.97 7.57
C ILE A 158 -3.39 12.77 6.22
N GLU A 159 -3.07 11.53 5.88
CA GLU A 159 -2.47 11.18 4.59
C GLU A 159 -3.38 11.52 3.41
N CYS A 160 -4.70 11.32 3.52
CA CYS A 160 -5.66 11.79 2.53
C CYS A 160 -5.52 13.31 2.28
N LEU A 161 -5.38 14.11 3.34
CA LEU A 161 -5.17 15.56 3.20
C LEU A 161 -3.86 15.89 2.49
N PHE A 162 -2.78 15.16 2.79
CA PHE A 162 -1.51 15.35 2.08
C PHE A 162 -1.61 15.02 0.61
N ILE A 163 -2.33 13.96 0.22
CA ILE A 163 -2.59 13.65 -1.19
C ILE A 163 -3.38 14.80 -1.84
N ILE A 164 -4.43 15.32 -1.20
CA ILE A 164 -5.21 16.46 -1.73
C ILE A 164 -4.33 17.71 -1.93
N PHE A 165 -3.43 18.02 -1.00
CA PHE A 165 -2.51 19.14 -1.18
C PHE A 165 -1.46 18.86 -2.28
N ALA A 166 -0.98 17.62 -2.37
CA ALA A 166 -0.04 17.22 -3.40
C ALA A 166 -0.64 17.33 -4.81
N THR A 167 -1.91 16.94 -5.01
CA THR A 167 -2.58 17.07 -6.31
C THR A 167 -2.73 18.52 -6.76
N ASN A 168 -2.78 19.45 -5.80
CA ASN A 168 -2.74 20.89 -6.03
C ASN A 168 -1.32 21.47 -6.17
N LYS A 169 -0.31 20.62 -6.38
CA LYS A 169 1.10 20.98 -6.61
C LYS A 169 1.79 21.69 -5.45
N VAL A 170 1.21 21.66 -4.25
CA VAL A 170 1.78 22.31 -3.05
C VAL A 170 3.13 21.70 -2.66
N PHE A 171 3.38 20.44 -3.02
CA PHE A 171 4.52 19.65 -2.53
C PHE A 171 5.50 19.16 -3.61
N LEU A 172 5.54 19.77 -4.81
CA LEU A 172 6.34 19.25 -5.94
C LEU A 172 7.83 19.03 -5.61
N ASN A 173 8.42 19.82 -4.73
CA ASN A 173 9.85 19.71 -4.35
C ASN A 173 10.07 19.18 -2.91
N ILE A 174 9.05 18.56 -2.33
CA ILE A 174 9.12 18.01 -0.97
C ILE A 174 9.43 16.52 -1.03
N PHE A 175 10.67 16.17 -0.71
CA PHE A 175 11.15 14.78 -0.76
C PHE A 175 11.03 14.04 0.57
N TRP A 176 10.90 14.77 1.70
CA TRP A 176 10.91 14.16 3.04
C TRP A 176 9.54 13.62 3.47
N LEU A 177 8.47 13.96 2.75
CA LEU A 177 7.09 13.55 3.04
C LEU A 177 6.70 12.38 2.11
N PRO A 178 6.81 11.10 2.51
CA PRO A 178 6.81 9.99 1.57
C PRO A 178 5.50 9.82 0.80
N ILE A 179 4.38 10.14 1.45
CA ILE A 179 3.02 9.97 0.90
C ILE A 179 2.76 10.82 -0.34
N VAL A 180 3.48 11.95 -0.51
CA VAL A 180 3.28 12.85 -1.66
C VAL A 180 4.11 12.45 -2.87
N LEU A 181 5.15 11.64 -2.70
CA LEU A 181 6.07 11.27 -3.78
C LEU A 181 5.36 10.55 -4.94
N PRO A 182 4.43 9.60 -4.70
CA PRO A 182 3.68 8.98 -5.79
C PRO A 182 2.82 9.97 -6.58
N VAL A 183 2.25 10.98 -5.91
CA VAL A 183 1.47 12.04 -6.58
C VAL A 183 2.39 12.90 -7.43
N ASN A 184 3.53 13.33 -6.89
CA ASN A 184 4.52 14.11 -7.62
C ASN A 184 5.04 13.35 -8.85
N LEU A 185 5.31 12.04 -8.74
CA LEU A 185 5.71 11.19 -9.87
C LEU A 185 4.70 11.24 -11.02
N ILE A 186 3.41 11.20 -10.71
CA ILE A 186 2.33 11.28 -11.72
C ILE A 186 2.27 12.68 -12.33
N LEU A 187 2.38 13.74 -11.52
CA LEU A 187 2.29 15.13 -11.97
C LEU A 187 3.52 15.62 -12.74
N GLU A 188 4.69 15.04 -12.48
CA GLU A 188 5.97 15.47 -13.04
C GLU A 188 6.48 14.57 -14.16
N ILE A 189 5.60 13.73 -14.73
CA ILE A 189 5.98 12.85 -15.82
C ILE A 189 6.60 13.62 -17.00
N GLY A 190 7.69 13.11 -17.56
CA GLY A 190 8.53 13.79 -18.56
C GLY A 190 9.58 14.78 -18.03
N LYS A 191 9.63 15.07 -16.72
CA LYS A 191 10.69 15.93 -16.13
C LYS A 191 11.93 15.13 -15.71
N ASN A 192 13.06 15.84 -15.58
CA ASN A 192 14.34 15.27 -15.17
C ASN A 192 14.34 14.72 -13.73
N GLU A 193 13.46 15.23 -12.86
CA GLU A 193 13.45 14.94 -11.42
C GLU A 193 12.77 13.59 -11.07
N ILE A 194 12.06 12.95 -12.02
CA ILE A 194 11.32 11.70 -11.80
C ILE A 194 12.20 10.61 -11.21
N PHE A 195 13.42 10.45 -11.74
CA PHE A 195 14.33 9.42 -11.25
C PHE A 195 14.69 9.64 -9.78
N MET A 196 14.93 10.90 -9.39
CA MET A 196 15.21 11.25 -8.01
C MET A 196 14.01 10.96 -7.11
N ILE A 197 12.80 11.40 -7.49
CA ILE A 197 11.58 11.15 -6.71
C ILE A 197 11.35 9.64 -6.53
N LEU A 198 11.57 8.84 -7.57
CA LEU A 198 11.43 7.39 -7.53
C LEU A 198 12.44 6.75 -6.57
N VAL A 199 13.70 7.21 -6.58
CA VAL A 199 14.74 6.73 -5.66
C VAL A 199 14.36 7.04 -4.21
N TYR A 200 13.85 8.24 -3.91
CA TYR A 200 13.37 8.58 -2.56
C TYR A 200 12.20 7.69 -2.13
N LEU A 201 11.22 7.47 -3.00
CA LEU A 201 10.06 6.62 -2.72
C LEU A 201 10.49 5.18 -2.38
N ILE A 202 11.36 4.59 -3.21
CA ILE A 202 11.91 3.25 -2.95
C ILE A 202 12.72 3.24 -1.65
N GLY A 203 13.50 4.29 -1.39
CA GLY A 203 14.25 4.47 -0.14
C GLY A 203 13.35 4.42 1.10
N PHE A 204 12.21 5.12 1.08
CA PHE A 204 11.25 5.10 2.19
C PHE A 204 10.54 3.75 2.36
N ILE A 205 10.23 3.05 1.26
CA ILE A 205 9.66 1.70 1.31
C ILE A 205 10.64 0.74 2.00
N ILE A 206 11.91 0.77 1.59
CA ILE A 206 12.97 -0.07 2.16
C ILE A 206 13.22 0.28 3.63
N LEU A 207 13.30 1.58 3.95
CA LEU A 207 13.47 2.04 5.32
C LEU A 207 12.32 1.55 6.22
N SER A 208 11.08 1.72 5.77
CA SER A 208 9.89 1.29 6.52
C SER A 208 9.86 -0.22 6.73
N TYR A 209 10.31 -1.01 5.75
CA TYR A 209 10.48 -2.46 5.89
C TYR A 209 11.47 -2.81 7.01
N PHE A 210 12.65 -2.19 7.02
CA PHE A 210 13.64 -2.45 8.07
C PHE A 210 13.20 -1.95 9.44
N CYS A 211 12.48 -0.83 9.52
CA CYS A 211 11.87 -0.35 10.77
C CYS A 211 10.88 -1.37 11.34
N ASN A 212 10.02 -1.97 10.50
CA ASN A 212 9.12 -3.05 10.93
C ASN A 212 9.89 -4.21 11.57
N LEU A 213 10.95 -4.69 10.89
CA LEU A 213 11.78 -5.78 11.38
C LEU A 213 12.53 -5.43 12.68
N ALA A 214 12.97 -4.18 12.82
CA ALA A 214 13.65 -3.73 14.04
C ALA A 214 12.68 -3.68 15.24
N VAL A 215 11.47 -3.15 15.04
CA VAL A 215 10.47 -3.03 16.12
C VAL A 215 9.97 -4.40 16.56
N ILE A 216 9.61 -5.30 15.64
CA ILE A 216 9.11 -6.64 16.01
C ILE A 216 10.16 -7.44 16.80
N ASN A 217 11.45 -7.26 16.48
CA ASN A 217 12.54 -7.89 17.22
C ASN A 217 12.75 -7.27 18.62
N LYS A 218 12.49 -5.96 18.80
CA LYS A 218 12.58 -5.29 20.11
C LYS A 218 11.39 -5.59 21.03
N VAL A 219 10.16 -5.57 20.52
CA VAL A 219 8.93 -5.90 21.28
C VAL A 219 9.05 -7.28 21.92
N LYS A 220 9.77 -8.20 21.26
CA LYS A 220 10.09 -9.53 21.78
C LYS A 220 11.00 -9.49 23.02
N ILE A 221 12.01 -8.61 23.06
CA ILE A 221 12.96 -8.54 24.19
C ILE A 221 12.24 -8.15 25.49
N GLN A 222 11.22 -7.28 25.41
CA GLN A 222 10.46 -6.83 26.57
C GLN A 222 9.45 -7.86 27.11
N LYS A 223 8.97 -8.82 26.30
CA LYS A 223 8.05 -9.88 26.74
C LYS A 223 8.74 -11.05 27.44
N ASN A 224 10.07 -11.16 27.32
CA ASN A 224 10.87 -12.25 27.86
C ASN A 224 11.74 -11.84 29.07
N MET A 225 11.58 -10.61 29.57
CA MET A 225 12.11 -10.14 30.86
C MET A 225 10.97 -10.11 31.88
#